data_AF-A0A4R4P6X6-F1
#
_entry.id   AF-A0A4R4P6X6-F1
#
_cell.length_a   1.000
_cell.length_b   1.000
_cell.length_c   1.000
_cell.angle_alpha   90.00
_cell.angle_beta   90.00
_cell.angle_gamma   90.00
#
_symmetry.space_group_name_H-M   'P 1'
#
loop_
_entity.id
_entity.type
_entity.pdbx_description
1 polymer ?
#
loop_
_entity_poly.entity_id
_entity_poly.type
_entity_poly.pdbx_seq_one_letter_code
_entity_poly.pdbx_strand_id
1 'polypeptide(L)'
;MANFTLDDVRQRTYKARDAWWTVLLVDPLASRLVRFTANRTRVTPNQLTVGALILGLAAGACFTVASWPWLLAGALLYHLSFTLDCMDGKIARLKGTGSVFGAWLDYIFDRVRVLACAIALMAGQYAATDNVAYIWTAVAVVFLDMLRYMDALEIYKVRAQMRSTLNAARAEAQELEQAARRANGEISDADGDLRSAEALAEDPEADMEERVVADADPTIANLQQGFNQRFPWYARIRNVLMAGRIRPHLISGIEFQMGVFIIAPIAAVIVPGAIIPVVAVSAAGLLAFELVIIYKFWLASRDYTRTLANLNAKIEAHRAALPTDYQVTVSSSG
;
A
#
# COMPACT_ATOMS: atom_id res chain seq x y z
N MET A 1 -13.71 30.49 8.69
CA MET A 1 -13.73 29.01 8.56
C MET A 1 -13.31 28.69 7.14
N ALA A 2 -12.44 27.71 6.93
CA ALA A 2 -12.04 27.33 5.58
C ALA A 2 -13.26 26.85 4.79
N ASN A 3 -13.44 27.37 3.58
CA ASN A 3 -14.55 27.02 2.69
C ASN A 3 -14.05 25.99 1.66
N PHE A 4 -13.73 24.78 2.10
CA PHE A 4 -13.33 23.72 1.18
C PHE A 4 -14.54 23.31 0.32
N THR A 5 -14.38 23.35 -1.01
CA THR A 5 -15.39 22.83 -1.94
C THR A 5 -15.28 21.31 -2.05
N LEU A 6 -16.30 20.64 -2.60
CA LEU A 6 -16.22 19.19 -2.82
C LEU A 6 -15.09 18.84 -3.80
N ASP A 7 -14.78 19.72 -4.74
CA ASP A 7 -13.73 19.51 -5.72
C ASP A 7 -12.34 19.68 -5.09
N ASP A 8 -12.16 20.60 -4.13
CA ASP A 8 -10.93 20.70 -3.34
C ASP A 8 -10.68 19.43 -2.50
N VAL A 9 -11.75 18.91 -1.87
CA VAL A 9 -11.65 17.65 -1.11
C VAL A 9 -11.28 16.51 -2.03
N ARG A 10 -11.89 16.42 -3.21
CA ARG A 10 -11.56 15.37 -4.19
C ARG A 10 -10.13 15.48 -4.67
N GLN A 11 -9.69 16.64 -5.14
CA GLN A 11 -8.34 16.82 -5.70
C GLN A 11 -7.23 16.58 -4.67
N ARG A 12 -7.42 17.01 -3.41
CA ARG A 12 -6.37 16.97 -2.39
C ARG A 12 -6.37 15.73 -1.51
N THR A 13 -7.48 15.01 -1.42
CA THR A 13 -7.61 13.89 -0.47
C THR A 13 -7.71 12.52 -1.13
N TYR A 14 -8.13 12.47 -2.40
CA TYR A 14 -8.28 11.22 -3.12
C TYR A 14 -6.93 10.67 -3.53
N LYS A 15 -6.63 9.45 -3.09
CA LYS A 15 -5.45 8.72 -3.55
C LYS A 15 -5.57 8.44 -5.05
N ALA A 16 -4.44 8.44 -5.76
CA ALA A 16 -4.41 8.10 -7.18
C ALA A 16 -4.95 6.69 -7.45
N ARG A 17 -4.79 5.77 -6.49
CA ARG A 17 -5.26 4.38 -6.56
C ARG A 17 -5.77 3.94 -5.19
N ASP A 18 -6.93 3.28 -5.15
CA ASP A 18 -7.46 2.67 -3.93
C ASP A 18 -8.29 1.40 -4.23
N ALA A 19 -8.73 0.71 -3.18
CA ALA A 19 -9.64 -0.42 -3.24
C ALA A 19 -10.91 -0.02 -3.99
N TRP A 20 -11.44 -0.90 -4.84
CA TRP A 20 -12.71 -0.60 -5.51
C TRP A 20 -13.85 -0.41 -4.51
N TRP A 21 -13.82 -1.13 -3.39
CA TRP A 21 -14.77 -0.92 -2.30
C TRP A 21 -14.68 0.49 -1.73
N THR A 22 -13.47 0.98 -1.48
CA THR A 22 -13.24 2.34 -1.00
C THR A 22 -13.68 3.36 -2.03
N VAL A 23 -13.31 3.19 -3.30
CA VAL A 23 -13.64 4.14 -4.38
C VAL A 23 -15.15 4.22 -4.64
N LEU A 24 -15.85 3.08 -4.66
CA LEU A 24 -17.26 3.04 -5.06
C LEU A 24 -18.21 3.28 -3.89
N LEU A 25 -17.90 2.77 -2.70
CA LEU A 25 -18.84 2.80 -1.57
C LEU A 25 -18.44 3.83 -0.51
N VAL A 26 -17.14 4.00 -0.24
CA VAL A 26 -16.67 4.82 0.87
C VAL A 26 -16.36 6.25 0.44
N ASP A 27 -15.68 6.47 -0.68
CA ASP A 27 -15.27 7.78 -1.19
C ASP A 27 -16.44 8.75 -1.42
N PRO A 28 -17.61 8.32 -1.97
CA PRO A 28 -18.77 9.20 -2.12
C PRO A 28 -19.35 9.67 -0.78
N LEU A 29 -19.35 8.79 0.24
CA LEU A 29 -19.85 9.10 1.58
C LEU A 29 -18.82 9.93 2.36
N ALA A 30 -17.58 9.46 2.42
CA ALA A 30 -16.48 10.09 3.12
C ALA A 30 -16.21 11.50 2.59
N SER A 31 -16.24 11.75 1.28
CA SER A 31 -16.00 13.11 0.75
C SER A 31 -17.04 14.13 1.21
N ARG A 32 -18.32 13.73 1.28
CA ARG A 32 -19.40 14.58 1.79
C ARG A 32 -19.25 14.86 3.28
N LEU A 33 -18.92 13.83 4.05
CA LEU A 33 -18.69 13.93 5.48
C LEU A 33 -17.44 14.75 5.80
N VAL A 34 -16.33 14.55 5.08
CA VAL A 34 -15.08 15.31 5.20
C VAL A 34 -15.32 16.79 4.91
N ARG A 35 -16.08 17.13 3.87
CA ARG A 35 -16.44 18.53 3.61
C ARG A 35 -17.20 19.13 4.80
N PHE A 36 -18.18 18.40 5.35
CA PHE A 36 -18.96 18.88 6.47
C PHE A 36 -18.09 19.07 7.71
N THR A 37 -17.29 18.09 8.08
CA THR A 37 -16.42 18.14 9.26
C THR A 37 -15.28 19.15 9.09
N ALA A 38 -14.64 19.21 7.92
CA ALA A 38 -13.55 20.17 7.66
C ALA A 38 -14.03 21.62 7.73
N ASN A 39 -15.23 21.92 7.23
CA ASN A 39 -15.75 23.28 7.17
C ASN A 39 -16.50 23.70 8.45
N ARG A 40 -17.19 22.77 9.13
CA ARG A 40 -18.06 23.10 10.27
C ARG A 40 -17.55 22.67 11.62
N THR A 41 -16.50 21.84 11.70
CA THR A 41 -15.99 21.35 12.99
C THR A 41 -14.49 21.52 13.15
N ARG A 42 -14.05 21.64 14.40
CA ARG A 42 -12.63 21.64 14.80
C ARG A 42 -12.14 20.23 15.16
N VAL A 43 -12.82 19.19 14.69
CA VAL A 43 -12.48 17.80 15.00
C VAL A 43 -11.09 17.49 14.44
N THR A 44 -10.25 16.87 15.27
CA THR A 44 -8.89 16.46 14.90
C THR A 44 -8.91 15.07 14.24
N PRO A 45 -7.91 14.74 13.39
CA PRO A 45 -7.79 13.40 12.83
C PRO A 45 -7.80 12.30 13.91
N ASN A 46 -7.03 12.47 14.98
CA ASN A 46 -6.95 11.48 16.07
C ASN A 46 -8.31 11.23 16.76
N GLN A 47 -9.17 12.25 16.87
CA GLN A 47 -10.53 12.07 17.42
C GLN A 47 -11.40 11.21 16.50
N LEU A 48 -11.24 11.34 15.18
CA LEU A 48 -11.93 10.50 14.21
C LEU A 48 -11.42 9.06 14.27
N THR A 49 -10.11 8.86 14.40
CA THR A 49 -9.49 7.54 14.58
C THR A 49 -10.04 6.83 15.82
N VAL A 50 -10.12 7.54 16.96
CA VAL A 50 -10.72 7.00 18.20
C VAL A 50 -12.21 6.70 18.00
N GLY A 51 -12.95 7.60 17.32
CA GLY A 51 -14.36 7.38 16.99
C GLY A 51 -14.57 6.15 16.09
N ALA A 52 -13.68 5.95 15.11
CA ALA A 52 -13.69 4.77 14.26
C ALA A 52 -13.48 3.50 15.09
N LEU A 53 -12.53 3.48 16.03
CA LEU A 53 -12.32 2.35 16.93
C LEU A 53 -13.56 2.05 17.77
N ILE A 54 -14.18 3.06 18.39
CA ILE A 54 -15.39 2.89 19.21
C ILE A 54 -16.52 2.25 18.39
N LEU A 55 -16.77 2.75 17.17
CA LEU A 55 -17.77 2.15 16.28
C LEU A 55 -17.40 0.73 15.88
N GLY A 56 -16.11 0.44 15.69
CA GLY A 56 -15.62 -0.91 15.38
C GLY A 56 -15.86 -1.88 16.53
N LEU A 57 -15.60 -1.47 17.77
CA LEU A 57 -15.88 -2.28 18.95
C LEU A 57 -17.39 -2.46 19.18
N ALA A 58 -18.19 -1.43 18.90
CA ALA A 58 -19.65 -1.54 18.93
C ALA A 58 -20.16 -2.52 17.87
N ALA A 59 -19.55 -2.55 16.68
CA ALA A 59 -19.85 -3.57 15.67
C ALA A 59 -19.53 -4.97 16.17
N GLY A 60 -18.36 -5.16 16.80
CA GLY A 60 -17.98 -6.40 17.48
C GLY A 60 -19.02 -6.84 18.51
N ALA A 61 -19.46 -5.92 19.39
CA ALA A 61 -20.48 -6.20 20.39
C ALA A 61 -21.84 -6.59 19.77
N CYS A 62 -22.20 -6.07 18.60
CA CYS A 62 -23.39 -6.52 17.87
C CYS A 62 -23.20 -7.95 17.32
N PHE A 63 -22.00 -8.26 16.81
CA PHE A 63 -21.72 -9.57 16.24
C PHE A 63 -21.74 -10.72 17.27
N THR A 64 -21.45 -10.46 18.55
CA THR A 64 -21.52 -11.50 19.59
C THR A 64 -22.93 -12.04 19.83
N VAL A 65 -23.96 -11.24 19.55
CA VAL A 65 -25.38 -11.62 19.75
C VAL A 65 -25.84 -12.65 18.71
N ALA A 66 -25.15 -12.73 17.56
CA ALA A 66 -25.34 -13.75 16.52
C ALA A 66 -26.74 -13.86 15.88
N SER A 67 -27.67 -12.94 16.19
CA SER A 67 -29.01 -12.91 15.58
C SER A 67 -29.07 -11.93 14.41
N TRP A 68 -30.00 -12.19 13.48
CA TRP A 68 -30.05 -11.48 12.20
C TRP A 68 -30.11 -9.93 12.29
N PRO A 69 -30.83 -9.29 13.23
CA PRO A 69 -30.85 -7.82 13.29
C PRO A 69 -29.49 -7.26 13.73
N TRP A 70 -28.83 -7.97 14.65
CA TRP A 70 -27.55 -7.57 15.22
C TRP A 70 -26.39 -7.85 14.26
N LEU A 71 -26.49 -8.89 13.43
CA LEU A 71 -25.54 -9.12 12.32
C LEU A 71 -25.59 -7.96 11.31
N LEU A 72 -26.78 -7.48 10.94
CA LEU A 72 -26.92 -6.33 10.05
C LEU A 72 -26.46 -5.02 10.70
N ALA A 73 -26.82 -4.80 11.97
CA ALA A 73 -26.37 -3.64 12.72
C ALA A 73 -24.83 -3.62 12.85
N GLY A 74 -24.23 -4.77 13.15
CA GLY A 74 -22.77 -4.93 13.21
C GLY A 74 -22.11 -4.64 11.86
N ALA A 75 -22.64 -5.18 10.76
CA ALA A 75 -22.13 -4.91 9.41
C ALA A 75 -22.20 -3.41 9.04
N LEU A 76 -23.31 -2.74 9.39
CA LEU A 76 -23.49 -1.31 9.17
C LEU A 76 -22.52 -0.47 10.01
N LEU A 77 -22.39 -0.79 11.30
CA LEU A 77 -21.46 -0.11 12.21
C LEU A 77 -20.01 -0.31 11.80
N TYR A 78 -19.65 -1.50 11.33
CA TYR A 78 -18.32 -1.79 10.79
C TYR A 78 -18.04 -0.94 9.53
N HIS A 79 -19.02 -0.85 8.63
CA HIS A 79 -18.90 -0.01 7.44
C HIS A 79 -18.73 1.49 7.80
N LEU A 80 -19.49 1.96 8.80
CA LEU A 80 -19.37 3.34 9.27
C LEU A 80 -18.04 3.60 9.97
N SER A 81 -17.56 2.66 10.79
CA SER A 81 -16.22 2.69 11.40
C SER A 81 -15.14 2.83 10.33
N PHE A 82 -15.16 1.96 9.31
CA PHE A 82 -14.21 2.01 8.19
C PHE A 82 -14.31 3.32 7.39
N THR A 83 -15.51 3.88 7.28
CA THR A 83 -15.70 5.19 6.64
C THR A 83 -15.03 6.30 7.44
N LEU A 84 -15.18 6.32 8.78
CA LEU A 84 -14.52 7.31 9.64
C LEU A 84 -12.99 7.18 9.61
N ASP A 85 -12.48 5.97 9.60
CA ASP A 85 -11.06 5.63 9.38
C ASP A 85 -10.56 6.29 8.09
N CYS A 86 -11.28 6.09 6.97
CA CYS A 86 -10.90 6.72 5.72
C CYS A 86 -11.02 8.25 5.75
N MET A 87 -11.84 8.83 6.63
CA MET A 87 -12.01 10.27 6.77
C MET A 87 -10.85 10.93 7.52
N ASP A 88 -10.25 10.26 8.52
CA ASP A 88 -9.19 10.87 9.31
C ASP A 88 -7.96 11.21 8.45
N GLY A 89 -7.55 10.30 7.56
CA GLY A 89 -6.42 10.47 6.66
C GLY A 89 -6.73 11.47 5.56
N LYS A 90 -8.00 11.56 5.13
CA LYS A 90 -8.45 12.60 4.18
C LYS A 90 -8.40 13.98 4.83
N ILE A 91 -8.80 14.11 6.09
CA ILE A 91 -8.77 15.39 6.83
C ILE A 91 -7.33 15.78 7.17
N ALA A 92 -6.49 14.83 7.57
CA ALA A 92 -5.08 15.06 7.83
C ALA A 92 -4.37 15.63 6.58
N ARG A 93 -4.60 15.03 5.40
CA ARG A 93 -4.09 15.55 4.12
C ARG A 93 -4.67 16.92 3.77
N LEU A 94 -5.98 17.12 3.95
CA LEU A 94 -6.65 18.36 3.57
C LEU A 94 -6.21 19.57 4.41
N LYS A 95 -6.05 19.36 5.73
CA LYS A 95 -5.71 20.42 6.68
C LYS A 95 -4.20 20.56 6.93
N GLY A 96 -3.38 19.64 6.41
CA GLY A 96 -1.95 19.58 6.72
C GLY A 96 -1.66 19.27 8.19
N THR A 97 -2.61 18.69 8.92
CA THR A 97 -2.49 18.38 10.35
C THR A 97 -2.15 16.90 10.59
N GLY A 98 -1.52 16.24 9.61
CA GLY A 98 -1.04 14.87 9.76
C GLY A 98 0.13 14.80 10.75
N SER A 99 0.23 13.71 11.49
CA SER A 99 1.38 13.45 12.37
C SER A 99 1.80 11.99 12.26
N VAL A 100 3.09 11.71 12.49
CA VAL A 100 3.64 10.35 12.50
C VAL A 100 2.93 9.49 13.55
N PHE A 101 2.68 10.05 14.74
CA PHE A 101 1.92 9.37 15.79
C PHE A 101 0.49 9.07 15.36
N GLY A 102 -0.19 10.01 14.69
CA GLY A 102 -1.55 9.79 14.17
C GLY A 102 -1.60 8.67 13.14
N ALA A 103 -0.63 8.60 12.23
CA ALA A 103 -0.53 7.51 11.25
C ALA A 103 -0.27 6.15 11.92
N TRP A 104 0.57 6.11 12.95
CA TRP A 104 0.79 4.90 13.74
C TRP A 104 -0.47 4.50 14.55
N LEU A 105 -1.19 5.47 15.11
CA LEU A 105 -2.40 5.23 15.88
C LEU A 105 -3.52 4.64 15.00
N ASP A 106 -3.76 5.24 13.83
CA ASP A 106 -4.68 4.75 12.80
C ASP A 106 -4.36 3.30 12.44
N TYR A 107 -3.08 3.05 12.16
CA TYR A 107 -2.59 1.70 11.88
C TYR A 107 -2.92 0.70 13.00
N ILE A 108 -2.63 1.00 14.27
CA ILE A 108 -2.88 0.07 15.38
C ILE A 108 -4.38 -0.13 15.62
N PHE A 109 -5.18 0.93 15.53
CA PHE A 109 -6.61 0.87 15.81
C PHE A 109 -7.36 0.08 14.75
N ASP A 110 -6.95 0.16 13.48
CA ASP A 110 -7.47 -0.72 12.43
C ASP A 110 -7.21 -2.20 12.76
N ARG A 111 -6.01 -2.56 13.23
CA ARG A 111 -5.68 -3.94 13.61
C ARG A 111 -6.51 -4.43 14.79
N VAL A 112 -6.65 -3.60 15.83
CA VAL A 112 -7.48 -3.91 17.00
C VAL A 112 -8.93 -4.11 16.60
N ARG A 113 -9.47 -3.23 15.73
CA ARG A 113 -10.82 -3.36 15.19
C ARG A 113 -11.02 -4.68 14.46
N VAL A 114 -10.12 -5.03 13.54
CA VAL A 114 -10.22 -6.28 12.74
C VAL A 114 -10.15 -7.50 13.64
N LEU A 115 -9.20 -7.54 14.58
CA LEU A 115 -9.05 -8.66 15.52
C LEU A 115 -10.28 -8.82 16.42
N ALA A 116 -10.75 -7.71 17.01
CA ALA A 116 -11.91 -7.72 17.89
C ALA A 116 -13.17 -8.18 17.14
N CYS A 117 -13.40 -7.68 15.92
CA CYS A 117 -14.56 -8.08 15.11
C CYS A 117 -14.47 -9.54 14.65
N ALA A 118 -13.28 -10.03 14.28
CA ALA A 118 -13.07 -11.42 13.89
C ALA A 118 -13.42 -12.37 15.03
N ILE A 119 -12.88 -12.11 16.22
CA ILE A 119 -13.16 -12.90 17.41
C ILE A 119 -14.64 -12.80 17.77
N ALA A 120 -15.20 -11.59 17.83
CA ALA A 120 -16.58 -11.38 18.27
C ALA A 120 -17.60 -12.05 17.34
N LEU A 121 -17.43 -11.92 16.02
CA LEU A 121 -18.32 -12.54 15.03
C LEU A 121 -18.27 -14.06 15.13
N MET A 122 -17.08 -14.64 15.15
CA MET A 122 -16.96 -16.10 15.16
C MET A 122 -17.32 -16.70 16.51
N ALA A 123 -16.97 -16.05 17.62
CA ALA A 123 -17.36 -16.49 18.95
C ALA A 123 -18.87 -16.39 19.17
N GLY A 124 -19.52 -15.33 18.68
CA GLY A 124 -20.98 -15.21 18.71
C GLY A 124 -21.66 -16.34 17.94
N GLN A 125 -21.19 -16.62 16.72
CA GLN A 125 -21.73 -17.71 15.91
C GLN A 125 -21.47 -19.09 16.52
N TYR A 126 -20.29 -19.31 17.12
CA TYR A 126 -19.99 -20.52 17.87
C TYR A 126 -20.96 -20.69 19.05
N ALA A 127 -21.17 -19.65 19.86
CA ALA A 127 -22.09 -19.71 21.00
C ALA A 127 -23.54 -19.99 20.59
N ALA A 128 -23.96 -19.56 19.39
CA ALA A 128 -25.30 -19.80 18.88
C ALA A 128 -25.49 -21.16 18.21
N THR A 129 -24.44 -21.77 17.66
CA THR A 129 -24.53 -22.98 16.82
C THR A 129 -23.78 -24.20 17.35
N ASP A 130 -22.93 -24.03 18.36
CA ASP A 130 -21.99 -25.03 18.91
C ASP A 130 -21.03 -25.63 17.85
N ASN A 131 -20.88 -24.95 16.71
CA ASN A 131 -20.07 -25.45 15.60
C ASN A 131 -18.62 -24.96 15.69
N VAL A 132 -17.71 -25.87 16.05
CA VAL A 132 -16.26 -25.62 16.19
C VAL A 132 -15.63 -25.04 14.91
N ALA A 133 -16.22 -25.22 13.74
CA ALA A 133 -15.73 -24.65 12.49
C ALA A 133 -15.62 -23.12 12.53
N TYR A 134 -16.46 -22.42 13.32
CA TYR A 134 -16.35 -20.97 13.51
C TYR A 134 -15.05 -20.56 14.21
N ILE A 135 -14.57 -21.35 15.18
CA ILE A 135 -13.31 -21.08 15.87
C ILE A 135 -12.14 -21.19 14.89
N TRP A 136 -12.11 -22.24 14.09
CA TRP A 136 -11.09 -22.41 13.04
C TRP A 136 -11.18 -21.31 11.97
N THR A 137 -12.40 -20.86 11.65
CA THR A 137 -12.61 -19.73 10.73
C THR A 137 -12.04 -18.44 11.33
N ALA A 138 -12.19 -18.20 12.64
CA ALA A 138 -11.59 -17.05 13.31
C ALA A 138 -10.07 -17.06 13.21
N VAL A 139 -9.45 -18.21 13.51
CA VAL A 139 -8.00 -18.39 13.41
C VAL A 139 -7.54 -18.16 11.96
N ALA A 140 -8.25 -18.72 10.98
CA ALA A 140 -7.93 -18.53 9.57
C ALA A 140 -8.02 -17.05 9.15
N VAL A 141 -9.06 -16.32 9.56
CA VAL A 141 -9.20 -14.89 9.23
C VAL A 141 -8.05 -14.08 9.81
N VAL A 142 -7.75 -14.25 11.11
CA VAL A 142 -6.66 -13.52 11.76
C VAL A 142 -5.31 -13.87 11.15
N PHE A 143 -5.07 -15.15 10.87
CA PHE A 143 -3.85 -15.62 10.24
C PHE A 143 -3.67 -15.03 8.83
N LEU A 144 -4.71 -15.04 8.00
CA LEU A 144 -4.66 -14.52 6.64
C LEU A 144 -4.48 -13.00 6.61
N ASP A 145 -5.15 -12.26 7.51
CA ASP A 145 -4.94 -10.82 7.61
C ASP A 145 -3.52 -10.46 8.08
N MET A 146 -2.94 -11.26 8.99
CA MET A 146 -1.55 -11.13 9.41
C MET A 146 -0.56 -11.48 8.30
N LEU A 147 -0.75 -12.61 7.61
CA LEU A 147 0.10 -13.07 6.52
C LEU A 147 0.18 -12.03 5.42
N ARG A 148 -0.98 -11.57 4.94
CA ARG A 148 -1.10 -10.49 3.95
C ARG A 148 -0.33 -9.23 4.40
N TYR A 149 -0.47 -8.87 5.66
CA TYR A 149 0.18 -7.67 6.20
C TYR A 149 1.71 -7.82 6.22
N MET A 150 2.20 -8.94 6.74
CA MET A 150 3.63 -9.25 6.81
C MET A 150 4.24 -9.29 5.41
N ASP A 151 3.58 -9.96 4.46
CA ASP A 151 4.03 -10.03 3.07
C ASP A 151 4.11 -8.65 2.43
N ALA A 152 3.10 -7.79 2.65
CA ALA A 152 3.11 -6.42 2.12
C ALA A 152 4.27 -5.59 2.69
N LEU A 153 4.55 -5.70 4.00
CA LEU A 153 5.68 -5.01 4.63
C LEU A 153 7.03 -5.50 4.12
N GLU A 154 7.23 -6.81 4.04
CA GLU A 154 8.51 -7.38 3.63
C GLU A 154 8.78 -7.09 2.15
N ILE A 155 7.78 -7.21 1.28
CA ILE A 155 7.91 -6.81 -0.12
C ILE A 155 8.26 -5.31 -0.23
N TYR A 156 7.66 -4.45 0.60
CA TYR A 156 8.00 -3.03 0.62
C TYR A 156 9.47 -2.80 1.00
N LYS A 157 9.92 -3.40 2.11
CA LYS A 157 11.31 -3.28 2.59
C LYS A 157 12.31 -3.76 1.55
N VAL A 158 12.08 -4.95 0.98
CA VAL A 158 13.01 -5.54 0.01
C VAL A 158 13.06 -4.71 -1.28
N ARG A 159 11.92 -4.19 -1.75
CA ARG A 159 11.91 -3.28 -2.93
C ARG A 159 12.63 -1.97 -2.65
N ALA A 160 12.49 -1.39 -1.45
CA ALA A 160 13.20 -0.18 -1.05
C ALA A 160 14.72 -0.43 -1.05
N GLN A 161 15.16 -1.56 -0.49
CA GLN A 161 16.56 -1.96 -0.50
C GLN A 161 17.09 -2.17 -1.93
N MET A 162 16.38 -2.93 -2.77
CA MET A 162 16.74 -3.14 -4.18
C MET A 162 16.91 -1.81 -4.93
N ARG A 163 16.04 -0.83 -4.67
CA ARG A 163 16.13 0.50 -5.29
C ARG A 163 17.39 1.24 -4.83
N SER A 164 17.64 1.26 -3.53
CA SER A 164 18.84 1.90 -2.96
C SER A 164 20.12 1.29 -3.58
N THR A 165 20.20 -0.04 -3.68
CA THR A 165 21.36 -0.72 -4.26
C THR A 165 21.53 -0.42 -5.75
N LEU A 166 20.45 -0.44 -6.54
CA LEU A 166 20.52 -0.09 -7.97
C LEU A 166 20.95 1.36 -8.19
N ASN A 167 20.45 2.28 -7.38
CA ASN A 167 20.79 3.70 -7.51
C ASN A 167 22.26 3.95 -7.15
N ALA A 168 22.76 3.32 -6.08
CA ALA A 168 24.18 3.38 -5.71
C ALA A 168 25.08 2.83 -6.83
N ALA A 169 24.76 1.65 -7.37
CA ALA A 169 25.52 1.06 -8.47
C ALA A 169 25.48 1.91 -9.76
N ARG A 170 24.36 2.60 -10.03
CA ARG A 170 24.28 3.54 -11.17
C ARG A 170 25.14 4.77 -10.97
N ALA A 171 25.12 5.36 -9.77
CA ALA A 171 25.94 6.51 -9.44
C ALA A 171 27.44 6.16 -9.58
N GLU A 172 27.88 5.04 -9.03
CA GLU A 172 29.27 4.57 -9.16
C GLU A 172 29.67 4.35 -10.64
N ALA A 173 28.80 3.71 -11.43
CA ALA A 173 29.07 3.51 -12.85
C ALA A 173 29.21 4.85 -13.61
N GLN A 174 28.39 5.84 -13.29
CA GLN A 174 28.43 7.16 -13.91
C GLN A 174 29.69 7.95 -13.50
N GLU A 175 30.08 7.90 -12.23
CA GLU A 175 31.29 8.54 -11.75
C GLU A 175 32.54 7.94 -12.41
N LEU A 176 32.63 6.62 -12.50
CA LEU A 176 33.74 5.94 -13.16
C LEU A 176 33.77 6.21 -14.67
N GLU A 177 32.60 6.27 -15.32
CA GLU A 177 32.51 6.65 -16.73
C GLU A 177 33.02 8.09 -16.95
N GLN A 178 32.62 9.04 -16.11
CA GLN A 178 33.09 10.42 -16.18
C GLN A 178 34.61 10.50 -15.92
N ALA A 179 35.12 9.78 -14.92
CA ALA A 179 36.54 9.73 -14.62
C ALA A 179 37.36 9.15 -15.78
N ALA A 180 36.87 8.08 -16.42
CA ALA A 180 37.52 7.49 -17.59
C ALA A 180 37.52 8.46 -18.79
N ARG A 181 36.42 9.18 -19.03
CA ARG A 181 36.34 10.20 -20.08
C ARG A 181 37.26 11.41 -19.81
N ARG A 182 37.38 11.84 -18.55
CA ARG A 182 38.35 12.88 -18.14
C ARG A 182 39.79 12.41 -18.37
N ALA A 183 40.11 11.17 -17.99
CA ALA A 183 41.43 10.58 -18.21
C ALA A 183 41.79 10.48 -19.71
N ASN A 184 40.81 10.23 -20.58
CA ASN A 184 40.99 10.22 -22.03
C ASN A 184 40.99 11.62 -22.67
N GLY A 185 40.84 12.69 -21.89
CA GLY A 185 40.85 14.07 -22.37
C GLY A 185 39.57 14.49 -23.13
N GLU A 186 38.49 13.73 -23.02
CA GLU A 186 37.21 13.99 -23.72
C GLU A 186 36.34 15.03 -23.00
N ILE A 187 36.61 15.30 -21.71
CA ILE A 187 35.86 16.24 -20.87
C ILE A 187 36.85 17.24 -20.25
N SER A 188 36.62 18.55 -20.46
CA SER A 188 37.35 19.63 -19.78
C SER A 188 36.81 19.84 -18.36
N ASP A 189 37.68 20.21 -17.41
CA ASP A 189 37.35 20.40 -15.98
C ASP A 189 36.13 21.33 -15.74
N ALA A 190 35.84 22.25 -16.66
CA ALA A 190 34.71 23.18 -16.56
C ALA A 190 33.32 22.57 -16.89
N ASP A 191 33.27 21.46 -17.64
CA ASP A 191 32.02 20.83 -18.11
C ASP A 191 31.53 19.73 -17.15
N GLY A 192 32.43 19.24 -16.30
CA GLY A 192 32.13 18.25 -15.27
C GLY A 192 31.27 18.81 -14.14
N ASP A 193 31.59 20.01 -13.65
CA ASP A 193 30.96 20.64 -12.48
C ASP A 193 29.50 21.05 -12.69
N LEU A 194 29.11 21.43 -13.92
CA LEU A 194 27.73 21.81 -14.23
C LEU A 194 26.78 20.61 -14.26
N ARG A 195 27.23 19.45 -14.74
CA ARG A 195 26.39 18.24 -14.85
C ARG A 195 26.36 17.42 -13.57
N SER A 196 27.43 17.41 -12.77
CA SER A 196 27.39 16.86 -11.41
C SER A 196 26.53 17.75 -10.50
N ALA A 197 26.56 19.08 -10.64
CA ALA A 197 25.64 19.96 -9.91
C ALA A 197 24.17 19.77 -10.31
N GLU A 198 23.84 19.58 -11.60
CA GLU A 198 22.47 19.26 -12.04
C GLU A 198 22.01 17.84 -11.62
N ALA A 199 22.91 16.85 -11.60
CA ALA A 199 22.59 15.48 -11.18
C ALA A 199 22.53 15.30 -9.65
N LEU A 200 23.23 16.16 -8.89
CA LEU A 200 23.20 16.21 -7.41
C LEU A 200 22.16 17.19 -6.86
N ALA A 201 21.50 17.99 -7.72
CA ALA A 201 20.41 18.90 -7.35
C ALA A 201 19.04 18.21 -7.21
N GLU A 202 18.94 16.90 -7.49
CA GLU A 202 17.81 16.10 -7.04
C GLU A 202 18.01 15.74 -5.56
N ASP A 203 17.52 16.64 -4.70
CA ASP A 203 17.45 16.48 -3.25
C ASP A 203 16.88 15.10 -2.86
N PRO A 204 17.69 14.18 -2.30
CA PRO A 204 17.25 12.83 -1.94
C PRO A 204 16.22 12.80 -0.80
N GLU A 205 16.12 13.87 -0.01
CA GLU A 205 15.26 13.96 1.17
C GLU A 205 13.91 14.60 0.87
N ALA A 206 13.81 15.46 -0.16
CA ALA A 206 12.55 16.04 -0.62
C ALA A 206 11.58 14.99 -1.23
N ASP A 207 12.10 13.82 -1.59
CA ASP A 207 11.38 12.76 -2.29
C ASP A 207 10.70 11.73 -1.35
N MET A 208 10.88 11.87 -0.03
CA MET A 208 10.32 10.95 0.98
C MET A 208 8.79 11.06 1.12
N GLU A 209 8.22 12.25 0.90
CA GLU A 209 6.77 12.48 1.07
C GLU A 209 5.95 12.21 -0.20
N GLU A 210 6.54 12.33 -1.41
CA GLU A 210 5.83 12.15 -2.68
C GLU A 210 5.89 10.71 -3.22
N ARG A 211 6.86 9.90 -2.79
CA ARG A 211 7.04 8.49 -3.21
C ARG A 211 6.02 7.49 -2.62
N VAL A 212 5.07 7.95 -1.82
CA VAL A 212 3.93 7.13 -1.34
C VAL A 212 2.91 6.90 -2.46
N VAL A 213 2.98 7.65 -3.56
CA VAL A 213 2.10 7.49 -4.72
C VAL A 213 2.90 7.66 -6.00
N ALA A 214 3.54 6.61 -6.50
CA ALA A 214 3.42 6.22 -7.90
C ALA A 214 4.37 5.07 -8.31
N ASP A 215 3.82 4.19 -9.15
CA ASP A 215 4.53 3.42 -10.19
C ASP A 215 5.28 4.32 -11.22
N ALA A 216 5.53 5.61 -10.95
CA ALA A 216 6.06 6.59 -11.90
C ALA A 216 7.59 6.69 -11.87
N ASP A 217 8.27 5.93 -11.02
CA ASP A 217 9.72 5.80 -11.08
C ASP A 217 10.10 4.95 -12.33
N PRO A 218 10.88 5.48 -13.29
CA PRO A 218 11.30 4.74 -14.48
C PRO A 218 12.04 3.44 -14.16
N THR A 219 12.59 3.33 -12.94
CA THR A 219 13.22 2.12 -12.42
C THR A 219 12.20 1.00 -12.19
N ILE A 220 10.99 1.32 -11.70
CA ILE A 220 9.90 0.34 -11.52
C ILE A 220 9.31 -0.08 -12.87
N ALA A 221 9.17 0.87 -13.80
CA ALA A 221 8.68 0.59 -15.15
C ALA A 221 9.56 -0.43 -15.88
N ASN A 222 10.89 -0.31 -15.74
CA ASN A 222 11.85 -1.27 -16.29
C ASN A 222 11.84 -2.63 -15.56
N LEU A 223 11.68 -2.65 -14.23
CA LEU A 223 11.59 -3.91 -13.46
C LEU A 223 10.26 -4.67 -13.69
N GLN A 224 9.20 -4.00 -14.17
CA GLN A 224 7.93 -4.63 -14.54
C GLN A 224 7.85 -5.04 -16.02
N GLN A 225 8.89 -4.77 -16.80
CA GLN A 225 8.88 -4.98 -18.25
C GLN A 225 8.73 -6.47 -18.62
N GLY A 226 9.38 -7.38 -17.88
CA GLY A 226 9.24 -8.83 -18.07
C GLY A 226 7.83 -9.36 -17.82
N PHE A 227 7.10 -8.78 -16.86
CA PHE A 227 5.70 -9.13 -16.62
C PHE A 227 4.79 -8.62 -17.75
N ASN A 228 5.00 -7.38 -18.20
CA ASN A 228 4.18 -6.77 -19.26
C ASN A 228 4.37 -7.46 -20.62
N GLN A 229 5.57 -7.97 -20.91
CA GLN A 229 5.83 -8.78 -22.11
C GLN A 229 5.07 -10.10 -22.08
N ARG A 230 5.00 -10.76 -20.91
CA ARG A 230 4.34 -12.06 -20.75
C ARG A 230 2.81 -11.97 -20.69
N PHE A 231 2.26 -10.85 -20.22
CA PHE A 231 0.82 -10.63 -20.08
C PHE A 231 0.36 -9.29 -20.68
N PRO A 232 0.34 -9.13 -22.01
CA PRO A 232 -0.04 -7.87 -22.65
C PRO A 232 -1.53 -7.52 -22.45
N TRP A 233 -2.40 -8.51 -22.29
CA TRP A 233 -3.82 -8.30 -21.97
C TRP A 233 -4.04 -7.69 -20.58
N TYR A 234 -3.14 -7.98 -19.62
CA TYR A 234 -3.20 -7.42 -18.28
C TYR A 234 -3.02 -5.90 -18.32
N ALA A 235 -2.17 -5.38 -19.22
CA ALA A 235 -2.00 -3.94 -19.38
C ALA A 235 -3.30 -3.25 -19.80
N ARG A 236 -4.14 -3.87 -20.63
CA ARG A 236 -5.44 -3.30 -21.04
C ARG A 236 -6.42 -3.24 -19.87
N ILE A 237 -6.59 -4.34 -19.15
CA ILE A 237 -7.48 -4.39 -17.97
C ILE A 237 -7.00 -3.42 -16.90
N ARG A 238 -5.68 -3.39 -16.66
CA ARG A 238 -5.04 -2.44 -15.74
C ARG A 238 -5.36 -1.00 -16.12
N ASN A 239 -5.23 -0.63 -17.39
CA ASN A 239 -5.49 0.74 -17.84
C ASN A 239 -6.96 1.13 -17.67
N VAL A 240 -7.89 0.21 -17.91
CA VAL A 240 -9.34 0.43 -17.68
C VAL A 240 -9.63 0.61 -16.19
N LEU A 241 -9.08 -0.23 -15.33
CA LEU A 241 -9.23 -0.09 -13.87
C LEU A 241 -8.59 1.21 -13.35
N MET A 242 -7.43 1.57 -13.89
CA MET A 242 -6.71 2.81 -13.57
C MET A 242 -7.50 4.05 -13.98
N ALA A 243 -8.24 4.02 -15.09
CA ALA A 243 -9.14 5.10 -15.48
C ALA A 243 -10.24 5.36 -14.42
N GLY A 244 -10.62 4.32 -13.67
CA GLY A 244 -11.55 4.40 -12.54
C GLY A 244 -10.91 4.64 -11.16
N ARG A 245 -9.60 4.94 -11.06
CA ARG A 245 -8.83 4.97 -9.79
C ARG A 245 -8.80 3.65 -9.01
N ILE A 246 -9.22 2.56 -9.65
CA ILE A 246 -9.26 1.22 -9.03
C ILE A 246 -7.90 0.57 -9.21
N ARG A 247 -7.32 0.10 -8.10
CA ARG A 247 -6.09 -0.68 -8.15
C ARG A 247 -6.33 -2.03 -8.86
N PRO A 248 -5.35 -2.54 -9.64
CA PRO A 248 -5.53 -3.76 -10.40
C PRO A 248 -5.55 -5.05 -9.55
N HIS A 249 -5.24 -4.97 -8.26
CA HIS A 249 -5.42 -6.06 -7.30
C HIS A 249 -6.82 -5.95 -6.66
N LEU A 250 -7.78 -6.66 -7.24
CA LEU A 250 -9.22 -6.51 -6.97
C LEU A 250 -9.66 -7.16 -5.65
N ILE A 251 -8.93 -8.14 -5.12
CA ILE A 251 -9.17 -8.71 -3.80
C ILE A 251 -7.88 -8.56 -3.01
N SER A 252 -7.88 -7.63 -2.08
CA SER A 252 -6.78 -7.39 -1.14
C SER A 252 -7.36 -7.38 0.27
N GLY A 253 -6.64 -6.78 1.23
CA GLY A 253 -7.02 -6.79 2.64
C GLY A 253 -8.38 -6.16 2.92
N ILE A 254 -8.66 -5.02 2.27
CA ILE A 254 -9.93 -4.31 2.47
C ILE A 254 -11.09 -5.16 1.96
N GLU A 255 -11.02 -5.69 0.74
CA GLU A 255 -12.10 -6.51 0.19
C GLU A 255 -12.30 -7.81 0.97
N PHE A 256 -11.22 -8.40 1.47
CA PHE A 256 -11.29 -9.53 2.39
C PHE A 256 -12.04 -9.17 3.67
N GLN A 257 -11.68 -8.07 4.33
CA GLN A 257 -12.37 -7.58 5.53
C GLN A 257 -13.85 -7.29 5.27
N MET A 258 -14.19 -6.63 4.15
CA MET A 258 -15.59 -6.37 3.79
C MET A 258 -16.33 -7.67 3.50
N GLY A 259 -15.67 -8.64 2.88
CA GLY A 259 -16.18 -10.01 2.71
C GLY A 259 -16.56 -10.66 4.04
N VAL A 260 -15.67 -10.58 5.03
CA VAL A 260 -15.83 -11.21 6.35
C VAL A 260 -16.83 -10.47 7.24
N PHE A 261 -16.80 -9.14 7.29
CA PHE A 261 -17.52 -8.34 8.28
C PHE A 261 -18.79 -7.67 7.76
N ILE A 262 -18.99 -7.64 6.43
CA ILE A 262 -20.19 -7.06 5.82
C ILE A 262 -20.92 -8.13 5.01
N ILE A 263 -20.28 -8.70 4.00
CA ILE A 263 -20.94 -9.60 3.06
C ILE A 263 -21.36 -10.90 3.76
N ALA A 264 -20.48 -11.51 4.57
CA ALA A 264 -20.77 -12.75 5.28
C ALA A 264 -21.95 -12.61 6.27
N PRO A 265 -22.00 -11.60 7.16
CA PRO A 265 -23.16 -11.35 8.02
C PRO A 265 -24.46 -11.11 7.23
N ILE A 266 -24.41 -10.33 6.15
CA ILE A 266 -25.59 -10.09 5.29
C ILE A 266 -26.06 -11.39 4.61
N ALA A 267 -25.13 -12.18 4.08
CA ALA A 267 -25.43 -13.47 3.47
C ALA A 267 -26.03 -14.44 4.49
N ALA A 268 -25.57 -14.40 5.74
CA ALA A 268 -26.08 -15.23 6.83
C ALA A 268 -27.55 -14.96 7.19
N VAL A 269 -28.02 -13.73 6.95
CA VAL A 269 -29.45 -13.37 7.12
C VAL A 269 -30.33 -14.07 6.09
N ILE A 270 -29.82 -14.25 4.87
CA ILE A 270 -30.56 -14.88 3.77
C ILE A 270 -30.43 -16.40 3.84
N VAL A 271 -29.21 -16.89 4.10
CA VAL A 271 -28.86 -18.31 4.13
C VAL A 271 -28.15 -18.61 5.45
N PRO A 272 -28.81 -19.32 6.39
CA PRO A 272 -28.19 -19.72 7.65
C PRO A 272 -26.88 -20.49 7.41
N GLY A 273 -25.83 -20.15 8.16
CA GLY A 273 -24.50 -20.77 8.01
C GLY A 273 -23.67 -20.25 6.84
N ALA A 274 -24.13 -19.26 6.07
CA ALA A 274 -23.38 -18.70 4.94
C ALA A 274 -22.09 -17.95 5.30
N ILE A 275 -21.85 -17.68 6.59
CA ILE A 275 -20.65 -16.97 7.04
C ILE A 275 -19.37 -17.70 6.62
N ILE A 276 -19.25 -18.98 6.96
CA ILE A 276 -18.05 -19.78 6.67
C ILE A 276 -17.78 -19.87 5.16
N PRO A 277 -18.73 -20.25 4.28
CA PRO A 277 -18.46 -20.32 2.85
C PRO A 277 -18.14 -18.96 2.23
N VAL A 278 -18.79 -17.87 2.65
CA VAL A 278 -18.45 -16.53 2.15
C VAL A 278 -17.04 -16.13 2.57
N VAL A 279 -16.67 -16.36 3.84
CA VAL A 279 -15.31 -16.11 4.34
C VAL A 279 -14.29 -16.96 3.59
N ALA A 280 -14.59 -18.24 3.32
CA ALA A 280 -13.71 -19.12 2.56
C ALA A 280 -13.50 -18.64 1.12
N VAL A 281 -14.55 -18.16 0.45
CA VAL A 281 -14.44 -17.55 -0.89
C VAL A 281 -13.60 -16.27 -0.86
N SER A 282 -13.84 -15.39 0.12
CA SER A 282 -13.02 -14.17 0.30
C SER A 282 -11.55 -14.50 0.60
N ALA A 283 -11.28 -15.51 1.43
CA ALA A 283 -9.94 -16.01 1.74
C ALA A 283 -9.24 -16.59 0.51
N ALA A 284 -9.93 -17.42 -0.28
CA ALA A 284 -9.39 -17.97 -1.52
C ALA A 284 -9.06 -16.86 -2.52
N GLY A 285 -9.92 -15.85 -2.64
CA GLY A 285 -9.66 -14.66 -3.45
C GLY A 285 -8.41 -13.91 -2.99
N LEU A 286 -8.29 -13.65 -1.68
CA LEU A 286 -7.12 -12.99 -1.11
C LEU A 286 -5.82 -13.76 -1.42
N LEU A 287 -5.80 -15.07 -1.13
CA LEU A 287 -4.64 -15.92 -1.37
C LEU A 287 -4.25 -15.97 -2.85
N ALA A 288 -5.23 -16.05 -3.75
CA ALA A 288 -4.96 -16.04 -5.19
C ALA A 288 -4.29 -14.74 -5.63
N PHE A 289 -4.71 -13.58 -5.11
CA PHE A 289 -4.07 -12.31 -5.41
C PHE A 289 -2.69 -12.16 -4.75
N GLU A 290 -2.50 -12.63 -3.52
CA GLU A 290 -1.18 -12.64 -2.87
C GLU A 290 -0.18 -13.48 -3.66
N LEU A 291 -0.58 -14.66 -4.16
CA LEU A 291 0.25 -15.47 -5.04
C LEU A 291 0.65 -14.73 -6.32
N VAL A 292 -0.26 -13.95 -6.90
CA VAL A 292 0.06 -13.10 -8.07
C VAL A 292 1.06 -12.01 -7.71
N ILE A 293 0.95 -11.39 -6.53
CA ILE A 293 1.88 -10.36 -6.04
C ILE A 293 3.26 -10.97 -5.81
N ILE A 294 3.35 -12.11 -5.14
CA ILE A 294 4.59 -12.86 -4.91
C ILE A 294 5.22 -13.26 -6.24
N TYR A 295 4.44 -13.76 -7.19
CA TYR A 295 4.93 -14.12 -8.52
C TYR A 295 5.51 -12.92 -9.27
N LYS A 296 4.83 -11.77 -9.23
CA LYS A 296 5.35 -10.52 -9.80
C LYS A 296 6.64 -10.07 -9.13
N PHE A 297 6.69 -10.16 -7.81
CA PHE A 297 7.88 -9.82 -7.04
C PHE A 297 9.06 -10.72 -7.38
N TRP A 298 8.83 -12.03 -7.56
CA TRP A 298 9.85 -12.97 -8.01
C TRP A 298 10.36 -12.68 -9.42
N LEU A 299 9.50 -12.27 -10.35
CA LEU A 299 9.96 -11.82 -11.67
C LEU A 299 10.82 -10.55 -11.56
N ALA A 300 10.37 -9.57 -10.77
CA ALA A 300 11.12 -8.34 -10.54
C ALA A 300 12.48 -8.58 -9.87
N SER A 301 12.58 -9.56 -8.95
CA SER A 301 13.86 -9.91 -8.32
C SER A 301 14.86 -10.51 -9.32
N ARG A 302 14.37 -11.30 -10.28
CA ARG A 302 15.23 -11.82 -11.37
C ARG A 302 15.72 -10.71 -12.30
N ASP A 303 14.85 -9.78 -12.65
CA ASP A 303 15.21 -8.63 -13.50
C ASP A 303 16.19 -7.69 -12.75
N TYR A 304 16.01 -7.52 -11.44
CA TYR A 304 16.98 -6.84 -10.57
C TYR A 304 18.36 -7.49 -10.63
N THR A 305 18.46 -8.81 -10.43
CA THR A 305 19.76 -9.52 -10.45
C THR A 305 20.48 -9.35 -11.79
N ARG A 306 19.75 -9.42 -12.92
CA ARG A 306 20.34 -9.19 -14.25
C ARG A 306 20.82 -7.75 -14.41
N THR A 307 20.02 -6.78 -13.98
CA THR A 307 20.36 -5.36 -14.10
C THR A 307 21.59 -5.02 -13.26
N LEU A 308 21.64 -5.52 -12.03
CA LEU A 308 22.78 -5.33 -11.13
C LEU A 308 24.05 -5.98 -11.68
N ALA A 309 23.97 -7.21 -12.22
CA ALA A 309 25.11 -7.87 -12.85
C ALA A 309 25.67 -7.06 -14.03
N ASN A 310 24.79 -6.51 -14.87
CA ASN A 310 25.21 -5.66 -15.98
C ASN A 310 25.86 -4.35 -15.51
N LEU A 311 25.35 -3.74 -14.44
CA LEU A 311 25.96 -2.54 -13.86
C LEU A 311 27.33 -2.84 -13.27
N ASN A 312 27.47 -3.92 -12.49
CA ASN A 312 28.75 -4.33 -11.92
C ASN A 312 29.79 -4.63 -13.00
N ALA A 313 29.41 -5.28 -14.11
CA ALA A 313 30.31 -5.50 -15.25
C ALA A 313 30.78 -4.20 -15.89
N LYS A 314 29.90 -3.17 -15.97
CA LYS A 314 30.28 -1.84 -16.46
C LYS A 314 31.23 -1.13 -15.48
N ILE A 315 30.93 -1.18 -14.19
CA ILE A 315 31.78 -0.61 -13.12
C ILE A 315 33.19 -1.21 -13.23
N GLU A 316 33.29 -2.53 -13.35
CA GLU A 316 34.59 -3.22 -13.46
C GLU A 316 35.34 -2.82 -14.75
N ALA A 317 34.64 -2.73 -15.88
CA ALA A 317 35.22 -2.28 -17.14
C ALA A 317 35.73 -0.83 -17.09
N HIS A 318 34.95 0.10 -16.50
CA HIS A 318 35.38 1.49 -16.34
C HIS A 318 36.54 1.61 -15.34
N ARG A 319 36.51 0.84 -14.26
CA ARG A 319 37.59 0.80 -13.27
C ARG A 319 38.90 0.29 -13.89
N ALA A 320 38.83 -0.73 -14.76
CA ALA A 320 39.98 -1.26 -15.48
C ALA A 320 40.54 -0.28 -16.53
N ALA A 321 39.72 0.61 -17.08
CA ALA A 321 40.13 1.61 -18.07
C ALA A 321 40.83 2.85 -17.46
N LEU A 322 40.79 3.02 -16.14
CA LEU A 322 41.45 4.14 -15.45
C LEU A 322 42.97 3.91 -15.35
N PRO A 323 43.80 4.96 -15.51
CA PRO A 323 45.26 4.88 -15.30
C PRO A 323 45.60 4.39 -13.90
N THR A 324 46.72 3.67 -13.75
CA THR A 324 47.15 3.03 -12.49
C THR A 324 47.26 4.01 -11.32
N ASP A 325 47.64 5.27 -11.58
CA ASP A 325 47.74 6.33 -10.56
C ASP A 325 46.36 6.78 -10.01
N TYR A 326 45.28 6.59 -10.77
CA TYR A 326 43.89 6.88 -10.35
C TYR A 326 43.24 5.71 -9.60
N GLN A 327 43.74 4.48 -9.78
CA GLN A 327 43.21 3.29 -9.12
C GLN A 327 43.51 3.29 -7.60
N VAL A 328 44.60 3.94 -7.17
CA VAL A 328 45.03 3.98 -5.76
C VAL A 328 44.19 4.94 -4.92
N THR A 329 43.73 6.07 -5.48
CA THR A 329 42.89 7.07 -4.80
C THR A 329 41.44 6.61 -4.62
N VAL A 330 40.91 5.80 -5.55
CA VAL A 330 39.54 5.27 -5.47
C VAL A 330 39.45 4.09 -4.49
N SER A 331 40.52 3.31 -4.28
CA SER A 331 40.50 2.18 -3.33
C SER A 331 40.65 2.60 -1.86
N SER A 332 41.08 3.84 -1.57
CA SER A 332 41.32 4.33 -0.20
C SER A 332 40.12 5.06 0.43
N SER A 333 39.03 5.23 -0.32
CA SER A 333 37.83 5.99 0.08
C SER A 333 36.56 5.14 0.22
N GLY A 334 36.65 3.82 -0.02
CA GLY A 334 35.54 2.85 0.11
C GLY A 334 35.41 2.21 1.47
#